data_AF-A0A242DAH0-F1
#
_entry.id   AF-A0A242DAH0-F1
#
_cell.length_a   1.000
_cell.length_b   1.000
_cell.length_c   1.000
_cell.angle_alpha   90.00
_cell.angle_beta   90.00
_cell.angle_gamma   90.00
#
_symmetry.space_group_name_H-M   'P 1'
#
loop_
_entity.id
_entity.type
_entity.pdbx_description
1 polymer ?
#
loop_
_entity_poly.entity_id
_entity_poly.type
_entity_poly.pdbx_seq_one_letter_code
_entity_poly.pdbx_strand_id
1 'polypeptide(L)'
;MAIYTKTGDKGTTSLFDGTRVKKSDLRVDTYGTFDECCAQVSVAQKLAKDSETIQHLEWVQQKLFRLNAEIATEKDLTKLEAKSTLIASSDIQQMEEWIDQYTKRLPELHSFILPGQTLSAAQLHVARAICRRGERLLTALSETVEVREDVRKFVNRLSDCLYIFARMEDQAETEKKLVDEILQRYLEQSGTQMPSSRLVKHHKIFQACEEQAEMMGVPVSMALVDETGSLVSFYRMSGALLVSEALAQKKAYSAVAMKANTHELKELIQPAGDLYQLETLTDGQVVTFGGGFVIKDSMGEIIGGLGISGGAVEEDMAIAQKGLEKLKEI
;
A
#
# COMPACT_ATOMS: atom_id res chain seq x y z
N MET A 1 24.35 22.12 0.68
CA MET A 1 24.10 23.54 1.02
C MET A 1 23.49 23.58 2.41
N ALA A 2 23.88 24.51 3.28
CA ALA A 2 23.28 24.60 4.63
C ALA A 2 21.80 25.03 4.51
N ILE A 3 20.93 24.41 5.31
CA ILE A 3 19.47 24.67 5.26
C ILE A 3 19.15 26.11 5.72
N TYR A 4 19.85 26.64 6.73
CA TYR A 4 19.68 28.01 7.19
C TYR A 4 20.80 28.92 6.67
N THR A 5 20.44 30.06 6.06
CA THR A 5 21.41 31.04 5.53
C THR A 5 21.42 32.37 6.29
N LYS A 6 20.47 32.60 7.20
CA LYS A 6 20.24 33.86 7.94
C LYS A 6 19.94 35.10 7.07
N THR A 7 19.93 34.95 5.74
CA THR A 7 19.70 36.06 4.80
C THR A 7 18.28 36.62 4.86
N GLY A 8 17.33 35.89 5.45
CA GLY A 8 15.93 36.28 5.62
C GLY A 8 15.57 36.78 7.02
N ASP A 9 16.53 36.93 7.93
CA ASP A 9 16.26 37.35 9.33
C ASP A 9 15.74 38.79 9.40
N LYS A 10 16.04 39.60 8.39
CA LYS A 10 15.54 40.98 8.25
C LYS A 10 14.12 41.08 7.66
N GLY A 11 13.40 39.95 7.57
CA GLY A 11 12.01 39.93 7.10
C GLY A 11 11.84 39.93 5.57
N THR A 12 12.90 39.71 4.80
CA THR A 12 12.85 39.59 3.33
C THR A 12 13.19 38.18 2.87
N THR A 13 12.80 37.83 1.65
CA THR A 13 13.10 36.55 1.00
C THR A 13 13.39 36.75 -0.47
N SER A 14 14.02 35.77 -1.11
CA SER A 14 14.24 35.75 -2.55
C SER A 14 13.22 34.83 -3.21
N LEU A 15 12.58 35.34 -4.26
CA LEU A 15 11.76 34.60 -5.21
C LEU A 15 12.63 33.67 -6.08
N PHE A 16 12.00 32.80 -6.86
CA PHE A 16 12.69 31.81 -7.68
C PHE A 16 13.63 32.44 -8.73
N ASP A 17 13.21 33.57 -9.32
CA ASP A 17 14.01 34.31 -10.30
C ASP A 17 15.12 35.20 -9.69
N GLY A 18 15.23 35.22 -8.36
CA GLY A 18 16.20 35.99 -7.58
C GLY A 18 15.67 37.33 -7.06
N THR A 19 14.46 37.75 -7.43
CA THR A 19 13.86 39.01 -6.97
C THR A 19 13.65 38.98 -5.46
N ARG A 20 14.00 40.07 -4.75
CA ARG A 20 13.83 40.16 -3.30
C ARG A 20 12.56 40.90 -2.91
N VAL A 21 11.76 40.26 -2.08
CA VAL A 21 10.47 40.77 -1.57
C VAL A 21 10.39 40.64 -0.06
N LYS A 22 9.42 41.31 0.56
CA LYS A 22 9.11 41.11 1.99
C LYS A 22 8.47 39.74 2.18
N LYS A 23 8.68 39.11 3.33
CA LYS A 23 8.01 37.83 3.67
C LYS A 23 6.49 37.96 3.77
N SER A 24 5.98 39.17 4.01
CA SER A 24 4.55 39.50 4.05
C SER A 24 3.97 39.88 2.69
N ASP A 25 4.73 39.72 1.60
CA ASP A 25 4.24 39.99 0.25
C ASP A 25 3.14 39.00 -0.13
N LEU A 26 2.10 39.48 -0.84
CA LEU A 26 0.95 38.67 -1.21
C LEU A 26 1.36 37.46 -2.07
N ARG A 27 2.39 37.59 -2.91
CA ARG A 27 2.94 36.48 -3.69
C ARG A 27 3.51 35.38 -2.79
N VAL A 28 4.21 35.79 -1.73
CA VAL A 28 4.80 34.87 -0.73
C VAL A 28 3.71 34.14 0.04
N ASP A 29 2.67 34.86 0.47
CA ASP A 29 1.52 34.27 1.18
C ASP A 29 0.74 33.30 0.28
N THR A 30 0.63 33.62 -1.02
CA THR A 30 -0.06 32.78 -2.01
C THR A 30 0.62 31.43 -2.20
N TYR A 31 1.91 31.39 -2.59
CA TYR A 31 2.59 30.10 -2.76
C TYR A 31 2.83 29.40 -1.40
N GLY A 32 2.97 30.15 -0.31
CA GLY A 32 3.08 29.57 1.04
C GLY A 32 1.81 28.82 1.44
N THR A 33 0.63 29.33 1.08
CA THR A 33 -0.65 28.65 1.33
C THR A 33 -0.78 27.36 0.50
N PHE A 34 -0.27 27.34 -0.73
CA PHE A 34 -0.24 26.10 -1.54
C PHE A 34 0.83 25.11 -1.05
N ASP A 35 1.92 25.57 -0.46
CA ASP A 35 2.87 24.72 0.26
C ASP A 35 2.23 24.04 1.47
N GLU A 36 1.44 24.78 2.26
CA GLU A 36 0.61 24.23 3.34
C GLU A 36 -0.40 23.20 2.80
N CYS A 37 -1.04 23.50 1.66
CA CYS A 37 -1.92 22.55 0.99
C CYS A 37 -1.18 21.26 0.60
N CYS A 38 0.03 21.38 0.06
CA CYS A 38 0.85 20.23 -0.34
C CYS A 38 1.22 19.35 0.87
N ALA A 39 1.64 19.98 1.97
CA ALA A 39 1.90 19.26 3.22
C ALA A 39 0.65 18.51 3.73
N GLN A 40 -0.52 19.15 3.65
CA GLN A 40 -1.79 18.54 4.06
C GLN A 40 -2.21 17.38 3.14
N VAL A 41 -1.97 17.49 1.83
CA VAL A 41 -2.16 16.40 0.86
C VAL A 41 -1.23 15.23 1.20
N SER A 42 0.02 15.49 1.62
CA SER A 42 0.96 14.45 2.04
C SER A 42 0.43 13.67 3.25
N VAL A 43 -0.12 14.35 4.26
CA VAL A 43 -0.74 13.70 5.42
C VAL A 43 -1.90 12.81 4.98
N ALA A 44 -2.78 13.32 4.11
CA ALA A 44 -3.88 12.53 3.57
C ALA A 44 -3.37 11.28 2.83
N GLN A 45 -2.36 11.43 1.96
CA GLN A 45 -1.76 10.32 1.22
C GLN A 45 -1.23 9.23 2.14
N LYS A 46 -0.59 9.58 3.27
CA LYS A 46 -0.06 8.58 4.22
C LYS A 46 -1.13 7.87 5.04
N LEU A 47 -2.34 8.45 5.11
CA LEU A 47 -3.49 7.85 5.78
C LEU A 47 -4.40 7.10 4.82
N ALA A 48 -4.21 7.28 3.51
CA ALA A 48 -5.02 6.67 2.48
C ALA A 48 -4.79 5.16 2.42
N LYS A 49 -5.85 4.42 2.06
CA LYS A 49 -5.80 2.95 1.91
C LYS A 49 -5.93 2.50 0.47
N ASP A 50 -6.61 3.28 -0.37
CA ASP A 50 -6.78 2.96 -1.78
C ASP A 50 -5.51 3.28 -2.58
N SER A 51 -4.99 2.29 -3.31
CA SER A 51 -3.73 2.42 -4.05
C SER A 51 -3.80 3.44 -5.19
N GLU A 52 -4.96 3.56 -5.84
CA GLU A 52 -5.18 4.51 -6.93
C GLU A 52 -5.17 5.95 -6.38
N THR A 53 -5.87 6.18 -5.27
CA THR A 53 -5.88 7.46 -4.55
C THR A 53 -4.46 7.84 -4.09
N ILE A 54 -3.68 6.91 -3.55
CA ILE A 54 -2.29 7.17 -3.14
C ILE A 54 -1.43 7.69 -4.31
N GLN A 55 -1.57 7.09 -5.49
CA GLN A 55 -0.83 7.50 -6.70
C GLN A 55 -1.29 8.88 -7.19
N HIS A 56 -2.60 9.14 -7.21
CA HIS A 56 -3.14 10.44 -7.62
C HIS A 56 -2.71 11.56 -6.66
N LEU A 57 -2.70 11.31 -5.35
CA LEU A 57 -2.24 12.28 -4.36
C LEU A 57 -0.72 12.53 -4.45
N GLU A 58 0.08 11.54 -4.87
CA GLU A 58 1.49 11.76 -5.19
C GLU A 58 1.66 12.72 -6.37
N TRP A 59 0.89 12.50 -7.44
CA TRP A 59 0.90 13.38 -8.60
C TRP A 59 0.48 14.81 -8.22
N VAL A 60 -0.56 14.96 -7.38
CA VAL A 60 -1.01 16.27 -6.88
C VAL A 60 0.09 16.99 -6.11
N GLN A 61 0.83 16.29 -5.23
CA GLN A 61 1.97 16.89 -4.50
C GLN A 61 3.04 17.40 -5.46
N GLN A 62 3.40 16.62 -6.49
CA GLN A 62 4.36 17.04 -7.49
C GLN A 62 3.89 18.27 -8.27
N LYS A 63 2.59 18.36 -8.59
CA LYS A 63 2.02 19.52 -9.28
C LYS A 63 1.89 20.75 -8.41
N LEU A 64 1.54 20.60 -7.13
CA LEU A 64 1.57 21.70 -6.16
C LEU A 64 3.00 22.26 -5.99
N PHE A 65 4.03 21.41 -6.02
CA PHE A 65 5.41 21.88 -5.99
C PHE A 65 5.77 22.72 -7.23
N ARG A 66 5.32 22.31 -8.43
CA ARG A 66 5.51 23.08 -9.67
C ARG A 66 4.72 24.38 -9.67
N LEU A 67 3.47 24.34 -9.20
CA LEU A 67 2.62 25.50 -9.00
C LEU A 67 3.30 26.53 -8.09
N ASN A 68 3.89 26.09 -6.98
CA ASN A 68 4.62 26.96 -6.06
C ASN A 68 5.83 27.62 -6.74
N ALA A 69 6.60 26.86 -7.52
CA ALA A 69 7.73 27.41 -8.27
C ALA A 69 7.29 28.44 -9.32
N GLU A 70 6.18 28.20 -10.00
CA GLU A 70 5.60 29.11 -10.99
C GLU A 70 5.10 30.41 -10.35
N ILE A 71 4.32 30.33 -9.26
CA ILE A 71 3.86 31.51 -8.52
C ILE A 71 5.04 32.27 -7.90
N ALA A 72 6.08 31.58 -7.47
CA ALA A 72 7.31 32.17 -6.94
C ALA A 72 8.21 32.80 -8.03
N THR A 73 7.83 32.76 -9.31
CA THR A 73 8.56 33.42 -10.41
C THR A 73 7.82 34.68 -10.84
N GLU A 74 8.47 35.84 -10.76
CA GLU A 74 7.80 37.14 -11.01
C GLU A 74 8.00 37.63 -12.44
N LYS A 75 9.25 37.64 -12.92
CA LYS A 75 9.64 38.38 -14.14
C LYS A 75 10.07 37.50 -15.30
N ASP A 76 10.64 36.34 -15.00
CA ASP A 76 11.35 35.53 -16.00
C ASP A 76 11.01 34.05 -15.85
N LEU A 77 9.89 33.65 -16.46
CA LEU A 77 9.45 32.25 -16.51
C LEU A 77 10.45 31.34 -17.24
N THR A 78 11.29 31.89 -18.13
CA THR A 78 12.28 31.08 -18.87
C THR A 78 13.33 30.47 -17.93
N LYS A 79 13.65 31.14 -16.81
CA LYS A 79 14.50 30.58 -15.75
C LYS A 79 13.89 29.36 -15.09
N LEU A 80 12.55 29.34 -14.95
CA LEU A 80 11.83 28.21 -14.40
C LEU A 80 11.77 27.07 -15.42
N GLU A 81 11.44 27.37 -16.67
CA GLU A 81 11.39 26.37 -17.76
C GLU A 81 12.75 25.69 -18.00
N ALA A 82 13.87 26.37 -17.71
CA ALA A 82 15.20 25.77 -17.79
C ALA A 82 15.48 24.71 -16.71
N LYS A 83 14.69 24.66 -15.63
CA LYS A 83 14.92 23.79 -14.45
C LYS A 83 13.73 22.95 -14.04
N SER A 84 12.54 23.28 -14.52
CA SER A 84 11.27 22.68 -14.16
C SER A 84 10.27 22.85 -15.30
N THR A 85 9.08 22.29 -15.14
CA THR A 85 7.97 22.44 -16.08
C THR A 85 6.88 23.29 -15.44
N LEU A 86 6.22 24.09 -16.27
CA LEU A 86 5.08 24.88 -15.86
C LEU A 86 3.81 24.02 -15.76
N ILE A 87 2.77 24.55 -15.12
CA ILE A 87 1.44 23.95 -15.18
C ILE A 87 0.95 24.02 -16.63
N ALA A 88 0.54 22.85 -17.15
CA ALA A 88 0.07 22.70 -18.53
C ALA A 88 -1.43 22.43 -18.57
N SER A 89 -2.10 22.76 -19.69
CA SER A 89 -3.52 22.48 -19.85
C SER A 89 -3.86 20.98 -19.77
N SER A 90 -2.91 20.10 -20.09
CA SER A 90 -3.04 18.64 -19.90
C SER A 90 -3.18 18.24 -18.43
N ASP A 91 -2.61 19.02 -17.50
CA ASP A 91 -2.73 18.74 -16.07
C ASP A 91 -4.16 19.01 -15.58
N ILE A 92 -4.82 20.02 -16.15
CA ILE A 92 -6.21 20.35 -15.87
C ILE A 92 -7.11 19.22 -16.41
N GLN A 93 -6.88 18.81 -17.67
CA GLN A 93 -7.61 17.73 -18.30
C GLN A 93 -7.49 16.42 -17.50
N GLN A 94 -6.29 16.09 -17.00
CA GLN A 94 -6.09 14.90 -16.18
C GLN A 94 -6.96 14.90 -14.91
N MET A 95 -7.06 16.05 -14.22
CA MET A 95 -7.92 16.17 -13.04
C MET A 95 -9.41 16.06 -13.40
N GLU A 96 -9.82 16.65 -14.52
CA GLU A 96 -11.20 16.53 -15.03
C GLU A 96 -11.55 15.08 -15.36
N GLU A 97 -10.64 14.34 -16.00
CA GLU A 97 -10.81 12.91 -16.27
C GLU A 97 -10.97 12.08 -14.99
N TRP A 98 -10.16 12.34 -13.96
CA TRP A 98 -10.31 11.67 -12.66
C TRP A 98 -11.63 12.01 -11.98
N ILE A 99 -12.05 13.28 -12.01
CA ILE A 99 -13.34 13.71 -11.48
C ILE A 99 -14.47 12.96 -12.16
N ASP A 100 -14.45 12.86 -13.49
CA ASP A 100 -15.48 12.15 -14.26
C ASP A 100 -15.48 10.65 -13.97
N GLN A 101 -14.30 10.02 -13.90
CA GLN A 101 -14.16 8.59 -13.60
C GLN A 101 -14.70 8.25 -12.21
N TYR A 102 -14.36 9.05 -11.20
CA TYR A 102 -14.77 8.80 -9.82
C TYR A 102 -16.23 9.14 -9.59
N THR A 103 -16.74 10.18 -10.26
CA THR A 103 -18.17 10.52 -10.21
C THR A 103 -19.04 9.36 -10.70
N LYS A 104 -18.61 8.62 -11.73
CA LYS A 104 -19.32 7.43 -12.24
C LYS A 104 -19.33 6.24 -11.27
N ARG A 105 -18.34 6.15 -10.37
CA ARG A 105 -18.19 5.06 -9.38
C ARG A 105 -18.94 5.35 -8.08
N LEU A 106 -19.20 6.62 -7.81
CA LEU A 106 -19.81 7.06 -6.56
C LEU A 106 -21.34 7.12 -6.68
N PRO A 107 -22.07 6.85 -5.58
CA PRO A 107 -23.51 7.08 -5.56
C PRO A 107 -23.82 8.57 -5.75
N GLU A 108 -24.95 8.85 -6.41
CA GLU A 108 -25.44 10.21 -6.61
C GLU A 108 -25.64 10.94 -5.28
N LEU A 109 -25.30 12.23 -5.28
CA LEU A 109 -25.40 13.07 -4.09
C LEU A 109 -26.67 13.92 -4.16
N HIS A 110 -27.59 13.74 -3.21
CA HIS A 110 -28.80 14.56 -3.10
C HIS A 110 -28.78 15.56 -1.93
N SER A 111 -27.72 15.56 -1.11
CA SER A 111 -27.59 16.45 0.06
C SER A 111 -26.12 16.74 0.38
N PHE A 112 -25.88 17.77 1.20
CA PHE A 112 -24.53 18.07 1.67
C PHE A 112 -23.98 16.95 2.56
N ILE A 113 -22.71 16.61 2.35
CA ILE A 113 -22.01 15.62 3.16
C ILE A 113 -21.21 16.28 4.29
N LEU A 114 -21.15 15.60 5.42
CA LEU A 114 -20.18 15.91 6.45
C LEU A 114 -18.78 15.49 5.95
N PRO A 115 -17.74 16.29 6.25
CA PRO A 115 -16.41 16.05 5.71
C PRO A 115 -15.73 14.85 6.39
N GLY A 116 -15.65 13.74 5.65
CA GLY A 116 -14.84 12.57 5.98
C GLY A 116 -15.53 11.58 6.93
N GLN A 117 -15.61 10.33 6.49
CA GLN A 117 -15.88 9.15 7.31
C GLN A 117 -14.58 8.40 7.68
N THR A 118 -13.51 8.66 6.93
CA THR A 118 -12.15 8.17 7.17
C THR A 118 -11.20 9.30 7.54
N LEU A 119 -10.07 8.97 8.17
CA LEU A 119 -9.03 9.95 8.48
C LEU A 119 -8.46 10.59 7.21
N SER A 120 -8.17 9.79 6.19
CA SER A 120 -7.71 10.25 4.87
C SER A 120 -8.68 11.26 4.25
N ALA A 121 -9.96 10.90 4.12
CA ALA A 121 -10.98 11.79 3.57
C ALA A 121 -11.15 13.09 4.37
N ALA A 122 -11.12 13.02 5.70
CA ALA A 122 -11.18 14.21 6.55
C ALA A 122 -9.99 15.15 6.27
N GLN A 123 -8.77 14.61 6.16
CA GLN A 123 -7.58 15.40 5.80
C GLN A 123 -7.66 15.96 4.37
N LEU A 124 -8.27 15.24 3.41
CA LEU A 124 -8.51 15.75 2.06
C LEU A 124 -9.51 16.92 2.05
N HIS A 125 -10.53 16.90 2.91
CA HIS A 125 -11.42 18.05 3.06
C HIS A 125 -10.71 19.26 3.68
N VAL A 126 -9.75 19.06 4.57
CA VAL A 126 -8.87 20.13 5.06
C VAL A 126 -8.00 20.67 3.93
N ALA A 127 -7.32 19.80 3.17
CA ALA A 127 -6.52 20.19 2.00
C ALA A 127 -7.35 21.00 1.00
N ARG A 128 -8.58 20.56 0.70
CA ARG A 128 -9.53 21.29 -0.16
C ARG A 128 -9.83 22.69 0.37
N ALA A 129 -10.04 22.85 1.67
CA ALA A 129 -10.31 24.16 2.27
C ALA A 129 -9.09 25.09 2.17
N ILE A 130 -7.88 24.55 2.37
CA ILE A 130 -6.60 25.27 2.19
C ILE A 130 -6.40 25.63 0.72
N CYS A 131 -6.65 24.71 -0.22
CA CYS A 131 -6.60 24.97 -1.66
C CYS A 131 -7.50 26.14 -2.05
N ARG A 132 -8.74 26.17 -1.55
CA ARG A 132 -9.67 27.29 -1.77
C ARG A 132 -9.21 28.58 -1.09
N ARG A 133 -8.45 28.50 0.01
CA ARG A 133 -7.80 29.68 0.62
C ARG A 133 -6.71 30.23 -0.29
N GLY A 134 -5.84 29.35 -0.81
CA GLY A 134 -4.83 29.70 -1.80
C GLY A 134 -5.42 30.27 -3.08
N GLU A 135 -6.54 29.71 -3.56
CA GLU A 135 -7.30 30.23 -4.71
C GLU A 135 -7.69 31.70 -4.53
N ARG A 136 -8.27 32.05 -3.37
CA ARG A 136 -8.64 33.44 -3.08
C ARG A 136 -7.44 34.39 -3.04
N LEU A 137 -6.32 33.94 -2.47
CA LEU A 137 -5.06 34.71 -2.46
C LEU A 137 -4.51 34.89 -3.88
N LEU A 138 -4.54 33.84 -4.69
CA LEU A 138 -4.14 33.89 -6.09
C LEU A 138 -5.04 34.83 -6.92
N THR A 139 -6.34 34.82 -6.67
CA THR A 139 -7.28 35.78 -7.29
C THR A 139 -6.91 37.22 -6.91
N ALA A 140 -6.73 37.50 -5.62
CA ALA A 140 -6.31 38.83 -5.17
C ALA A 140 -4.95 39.25 -5.75
N LEU A 141 -3.99 38.31 -5.83
CA LEU A 141 -2.70 38.54 -6.46
C LEU A 141 -2.87 38.93 -7.94
N SER A 142 -3.76 38.23 -8.66
CA SER A 142 -4.00 38.47 -10.09
C SER A 142 -4.61 39.83 -10.44
N GLU A 143 -5.10 40.58 -9.44
CA GLU A 143 -5.54 41.98 -9.64
C GLU A 143 -4.35 42.94 -9.85
N THR A 144 -3.16 42.55 -9.38
CA THR A 144 -1.96 43.41 -9.39
C THR A 144 -0.84 42.88 -10.28
N VAL A 145 -0.83 41.57 -10.56
CA VAL A 145 0.18 40.93 -11.40
C VAL A 145 -0.48 40.01 -12.41
N GLU A 146 0.13 39.87 -13.58
CA GLU A 146 -0.34 38.91 -14.57
C GLU A 146 -0.06 37.49 -14.08
N VAL A 147 -1.13 36.69 -14.01
CA VAL A 147 -1.09 35.26 -13.68
C VAL A 147 -1.60 34.51 -14.91
N ARG A 148 -0.97 33.38 -15.25
CA ARG A 148 -1.40 32.55 -16.39
C ARG A 148 -2.78 31.95 -16.16
N GLU A 149 -3.57 31.87 -17.22
CA GLU A 149 -4.91 31.26 -17.19
C GLU A 149 -4.89 29.79 -16.73
N ASP A 150 -3.89 29.02 -17.17
CA ASP A 150 -3.75 27.62 -16.77
C ASP A 150 -3.59 27.47 -15.26
N VAL A 151 -2.85 28.38 -14.61
CA VAL A 151 -2.65 28.38 -13.14
C VAL A 151 -3.97 28.64 -12.41
N ARG A 152 -4.75 29.62 -12.87
CA ARG A 152 -6.08 29.91 -12.31
C ARG A 152 -7.02 28.71 -12.41
N LYS A 153 -7.11 28.10 -13.60
CA LYS A 153 -7.95 26.93 -13.87
C LYS A 153 -7.51 25.71 -13.07
N PHE A 154 -6.20 25.46 -13.00
CA PHE A 154 -5.62 24.35 -12.27
C PHE A 154 -6.00 24.39 -10.78
N VAL A 155 -5.83 25.54 -10.12
CA VAL A 155 -6.16 25.68 -8.69
C VAL A 155 -7.65 25.49 -8.43
N ASN A 156 -8.51 26.07 -9.28
CA ASN A 156 -9.95 25.90 -9.16
C ASN A 156 -10.33 24.42 -9.25
N ARG A 157 -9.83 23.72 -10.28
CA ARG A 157 -10.11 22.30 -10.52
C ARG A 157 -9.49 21.38 -9.46
N LEU A 158 -8.34 21.74 -8.90
CA LEU A 158 -7.71 21.01 -7.82
C LEU A 158 -8.62 20.89 -6.60
N SER A 159 -9.40 21.93 -6.28
CA SER A 159 -10.33 21.88 -5.16
C SER A 159 -11.46 20.85 -5.36
N ASP A 160 -11.95 20.70 -6.60
CA ASP A 160 -12.92 19.67 -6.97
C ASP A 160 -12.28 18.27 -6.96
N CYS A 161 -11.04 18.17 -7.42
CA CYS A 161 -10.26 16.94 -7.44
C CYS A 161 -10.01 16.40 -6.01
N LEU A 162 -9.61 17.27 -5.08
CA LEU A 162 -9.48 16.89 -3.67
C LEU A 162 -10.81 16.47 -3.03
N TYR A 163 -11.92 17.09 -3.46
CA TYR A 163 -13.25 16.71 -2.99
C TYR A 163 -13.64 15.30 -3.46
N ILE A 164 -13.44 14.98 -4.74
CA ILE A 164 -13.82 13.66 -5.27
C ILE A 164 -12.94 12.54 -4.71
N PHE A 165 -11.67 12.82 -4.44
CA PHE A 165 -10.77 11.88 -3.76
C PHE A 165 -11.22 11.60 -2.32
N ALA A 166 -11.66 12.62 -1.58
CA ALA A 166 -12.22 12.43 -0.25
C ALA A 166 -13.45 11.51 -0.27
N ARG A 167 -14.32 11.66 -1.27
CA ARG A 167 -15.49 10.80 -1.43
C ARG A 167 -15.13 9.36 -1.77
N MET A 168 -14.12 9.13 -2.62
CA MET A 168 -13.68 7.79 -2.95
C MET A 168 -13.11 7.04 -1.76
N GLU A 169 -12.32 7.71 -0.91
CA GLU A 169 -11.78 7.11 0.31
C GLU A 169 -12.89 6.71 1.29
N ASP A 170 -13.92 7.55 1.44
CA ASP A 170 -15.09 7.23 2.25
C ASP A 170 -15.91 6.08 1.68
N GLN A 171 -16.06 6.03 0.35
CA GLN A 171 -16.77 4.95 -0.34
C GLN A 171 -16.04 3.61 -0.18
N ALA A 172 -14.72 3.57 -0.36
CA ALA A 172 -13.93 2.36 -0.22
C ALA A 172 -14.04 1.76 1.20
N GLU A 173 -14.03 2.61 2.24
CA GLU A 173 -14.24 2.15 3.62
C GLU A 173 -15.69 1.68 3.85
N THR A 174 -16.67 2.35 3.25
CA THR A 174 -18.09 1.97 3.36
C THR A 174 -18.34 0.61 2.72
N GLU A 175 -17.82 0.39 1.51
CA GLU A 175 -17.90 -0.89 0.80
C GLU A 175 -17.28 -2.02 1.62
N LYS A 176 -16.09 -1.77 2.19
CA LYS A 176 -15.43 -2.75 3.05
C LYS A 176 -16.28 -3.13 4.27
N LYS A 177 -16.83 -2.14 4.99
CA LYS A 177 -17.69 -2.38 6.15
C LYS A 177 -18.96 -3.16 5.78
N LEU A 178 -19.57 -2.82 4.64
CA LEU A 178 -20.76 -3.52 4.16
C LEU A 178 -20.46 -4.98 3.81
N VAL A 179 -19.34 -5.24 3.14
CA VAL A 179 -18.89 -6.61 2.84
C VAL A 179 -18.65 -7.39 4.12
N ASP A 180 -17.95 -6.82 5.09
CA ASP A 180 -17.71 -7.43 6.39
C ASP A 180 -19.02 -7.76 7.13
N GLU A 181 -20.00 -6.85 7.10
CA GLU A 181 -21.32 -7.04 7.72
C GLU A 181 -22.16 -8.12 7.01
N ILE A 182 -22.17 -8.14 5.67
CA ILE A 182 -22.87 -9.16 4.88
C ILE A 182 -22.27 -10.55 5.16
N LEU A 183 -20.94 -10.65 5.15
CA LEU A 183 -20.24 -11.89 5.46
C LEU A 183 -20.59 -12.38 6.87
N GLN A 184 -20.59 -11.48 7.86
CA GLN A 184 -20.97 -11.82 9.22
C GLN A 184 -22.40 -12.39 9.28
N ARG A 185 -23.38 -11.72 8.67
CA ARG A 185 -24.78 -12.18 8.65
C ARG A 185 -24.94 -13.53 7.95
N TYR A 186 -24.23 -13.74 6.84
CA TYR A 186 -24.26 -15.01 6.12
C TYR A 186 -23.73 -16.16 6.98
N LEU A 187 -22.61 -15.94 7.68
CA LEU A 187 -21.96 -16.93 8.55
C LEU A 187 -22.81 -17.27 9.78
N GLU A 188 -23.45 -16.26 10.38
CA GLU A 188 -24.41 -16.45 11.49
C GLU A 188 -25.60 -17.32 11.05
N GLN A 189 -26.12 -17.13 9.83
CA GLN A 189 -27.23 -17.93 9.30
C GLN A 189 -26.83 -19.33 8.86
N SER A 190 -25.60 -19.52 8.36
CA SER A 190 -25.10 -20.83 7.91
C SER A 190 -24.60 -21.72 9.06
N GLY A 191 -24.64 -21.24 10.31
CA GLY A 191 -24.12 -21.95 11.48
C GLY A 191 -22.60 -22.19 11.40
N THR A 192 -21.92 -21.51 10.49
CA THR A 192 -20.48 -21.65 10.25
C THR A 192 -19.79 -20.54 11.03
N GLN A 193 -18.97 -20.88 12.02
CA GLN A 193 -18.10 -19.88 12.67
C GLN A 193 -17.32 -19.12 11.59
N MET A 194 -17.15 -17.80 11.77
CA MET A 194 -16.20 -17.00 11.00
C MET A 194 -14.88 -17.79 10.92
N PRO A 195 -14.46 -18.30 9.75
CA PRO A 195 -13.08 -18.69 9.62
C PRO A 195 -12.33 -17.37 9.80
N SER A 196 -11.68 -17.16 10.94
CA SER A 196 -10.79 -16.01 11.16
C SER A 196 -9.95 -15.90 9.89
N SER A 197 -10.23 -14.89 9.04
CA SER A 197 -10.05 -15.02 7.58
C SER A 197 -8.86 -15.91 7.26
N ARG A 198 -9.13 -17.16 6.83
CA ARG A 198 -8.06 -18.14 6.54
C ARG A 198 -7.02 -17.46 5.63
N LEU A 199 -7.48 -16.62 4.70
CA LEU A 199 -6.66 -15.74 3.86
C LEU A 199 -5.80 -14.73 4.62
N VAL A 200 -6.33 -13.99 5.62
CA VAL A 200 -5.53 -13.05 6.42
C VAL A 200 -4.49 -13.78 7.26
N LYS A 201 -4.83 -14.94 7.83
CA LYS A 201 -3.86 -15.79 8.53
C LYS A 201 -2.78 -16.30 7.60
N HIS A 202 -3.15 -16.83 6.43
CA HIS A 202 -2.20 -17.32 5.44
C HIS A 202 -1.30 -16.21 4.90
N HIS A 203 -1.86 -15.02 4.64
CA HIS A 203 -1.09 -13.87 4.18
C HIS A 203 -0.04 -13.43 5.20
N LYS A 204 -0.38 -13.37 6.49
CA LYS A 204 0.59 -13.06 7.55
C LYS A 204 1.69 -14.11 7.69
N ILE A 205 1.36 -15.40 7.52
CA ILE A 205 2.36 -16.48 7.52
C ILE A 205 3.32 -16.30 6.33
N PHE A 206 2.77 -16.12 5.12
CA PHE A 206 3.58 -15.95 3.91
C PHE A 206 4.42 -14.69 3.94
N GLN A 207 3.90 -13.58 4.46
CA GLN A 207 4.66 -12.36 4.65
C GLN A 207 5.86 -12.58 5.59
N ALA A 208 5.65 -13.23 6.74
CA ALA A 208 6.74 -13.54 7.67
C ALA A 208 7.79 -14.48 7.05
N CYS A 209 7.36 -15.44 6.24
CA CYS A 209 8.26 -16.31 5.48
C CYS A 209 9.03 -15.53 4.40
N GLU A 210 8.38 -14.63 3.67
CA GLU A 210 8.98 -13.82 2.62
C GLU A 210 10.05 -12.88 3.19
N GLU A 211 9.74 -12.14 4.26
CA GLU A 211 10.70 -11.27 4.95
C GLU A 211 11.94 -12.07 5.42
N GLN A 212 11.73 -13.28 5.95
CA GLN A 212 12.82 -14.16 6.35
C GLN A 212 13.65 -14.67 5.17
N ALA A 213 12.99 -15.06 4.08
CA ALA A 213 13.62 -15.52 2.85
C ALA A 213 14.46 -14.41 2.19
N GLU A 214 13.96 -13.17 2.19
CA GLU A 214 14.68 -11.98 1.70
C GLU A 214 15.92 -11.69 2.54
N MET A 215 15.82 -11.74 3.88
CA MET A 215 16.98 -11.57 4.77
C MET A 215 18.08 -12.61 4.53
N MET A 216 17.68 -13.82 4.13
CA MET A 216 18.60 -14.92 3.84
C MET A 216 19.11 -14.89 2.39
N GLY A 217 18.50 -14.10 1.52
CA GLY A 217 18.85 -14.02 0.10
C GLY A 217 18.45 -15.28 -0.69
N VAL A 218 17.45 -16.02 -0.22
CA VAL A 218 17.04 -17.32 -0.77
C VAL A 218 15.57 -17.26 -1.20
N PRO A 219 15.26 -17.14 -2.50
CA PRO A 219 13.88 -17.11 -2.97
C PRO A 219 13.23 -18.51 -2.88
N VAL A 220 12.04 -18.58 -2.28
CA VAL A 220 11.33 -19.84 -2.00
C VAL A 220 9.91 -19.89 -2.57
N SER A 221 9.39 -21.12 -2.69
CA SER A 221 7.97 -21.43 -2.83
C SER A 221 7.40 -21.85 -1.47
N MET A 222 6.17 -21.43 -1.19
CA MET A 222 5.48 -21.64 0.07
C MET A 222 4.10 -22.24 -0.19
N ALA A 223 3.74 -23.29 0.54
CA ALA A 223 2.46 -23.97 0.42
C ALA A 223 1.81 -24.18 1.78
N LEU A 224 0.50 -23.94 1.86
CA LEU A 224 -0.33 -24.25 3.02
C LEU A 224 -1.39 -25.27 2.62
N VAL A 225 -1.51 -26.34 3.41
CA VAL A 225 -2.55 -27.36 3.28
C VAL A 225 -3.43 -27.40 4.52
N ASP A 226 -4.68 -27.83 4.37
CA ASP A 226 -5.61 -28.06 5.48
C ASP A 226 -5.36 -29.41 6.18
N GLU A 227 -6.18 -29.72 7.20
CA GLU A 227 -6.12 -30.98 7.95
C GLU A 227 -6.32 -32.24 7.08
N THR A 228 -6.87 -32.11 5.86
CA THR A 228 -7.03 -33.19 4.89
C THR A 228 -5.83 -33.34 3.96
N GLY A 229 -4.87 -32.42 4.02
CA GLY A 229 -3.73 -32.34 3.11
C GLY A 229 -4.08 -31.64 1.78
N SER A 230 -5.25 -31.03 1.66
CA SER A 230 -5.67 -30.31 0.45
C SER A 230 -4.98 -28.93 0.41
N LEU A 231 -4.47 -28.53 -0.74
CA LEU A 231 -3.81 -27.23 -0.91
C LEU A 231 -4.81 -26.08 -0.73
N VAL A 232 -4.51 -25.18 0.20
CA VAL A 232 -5.35 -24.02 0.53
C VAL A 232 -4.76 -22.72 0.01
N SER A 233 -3.43 -22.57 0.06
CA SER A 233 -2.75 -21.37 -0.40
C SER A 233 -1.35 -21.71 -0.90
N PHE A 234 -0.92 -21.00 -1.94
CA PHE A 234 0.40 -21.18 -2.53
C PHE A 234 0.96 -19.82 -2.96
N TYR A 235 2.25 -19.61 -2.71
CA TYR A 235 2.96 -18.42 -3.15
C TYR A 235 4.38 -18.80 -3.60
N ARG A 236 4.84 -18.20 -4.70
CA ARG A 236 6.19 -18.39 -5.20
C ARG A 236 6.87 -17.02 -5.35
N MET A 237 7.99 -16.86 -4.65
CA MET A 237 8.83 -15.67 -4.80
C MET A 237 9.44 -15.60 -6.21
N SER A 238 9.65 -14.37 -6.68
CA SER A 238 10.46 -14.15 -7.89
C SER A 238 11.87 -14.71 -7.69
N GLY A 239 12.35 -15.51 -8.65
CA GLY A 239 13.67 -16.13 -8.59
C GLY A 239 13.72 -17.51 -7.92
N ALA A 240 12.62 -18.01 -7.34
CA ALA A 240 12.58 -19.36 -6.78
C ALA A 240 12.68 -20.43 -7.89
N LEU A 241 13.34 -21.56 -7.59
CA LEU A 241 13.48 -22.70 -8.51
C LEU A 241 12.10 -23.27 -8.88
N LEU A 242 11.90 -23.66 -10.14
CA LEU A 242 10.62 -24.21 -10.61
C LEU A 242 10.25 -25.52 -9.89
N VAL A 243 11.24 -26.34 -9.55
CA VAL A 243 11.01 -27.59 -8.81
C VAL A 243 10.45 -27.35 -7.40
N SER A 244 10.70 -26.16 -6.83
CA SER A 244 10.23 -25.80 -5.49
C SER A 244 8.71 -25.73 -5.38
N GLU A 245 8.00 -25.51 -6.49
CA GLU A 245 6.53 -25.47 -6.47
C GLU A 245 5.95 -26.81 -6.01
N ALA A 246 6.35 -27.90 -6.66
CA ALA A 246 5.91 -29.24 -6.32
C ALA A 246 6.46 -29.69 -4.96
N LEU A 247 7.71 -29.35 -4.64
CA LEU A 247 8.35 -29.74 -3.39
C LEU A 247 7.71 -29.07 -2.17
N ALA A 248 7.40 -27.77 -2.23
CA ALA A 248 6.73 -27.07 -1.14
C ALA A 248 5.36 -27.69 -0.84
N GLN A 249 4.57 -28.00 -1.87
CA GLN A 249 3.27 -28.66 -1.71
C GLN A 249 3.41 -30.07 -1.10
N LYS A 250 4.36 -30.87 -1.60
CA LYS A 250 4.62 -32.21 -1.06
C LYS A 250 5.11 -32.16 0.38
N LYS A 251 5.96 -31.20 0.76
CA LYS A 251 6.42 -31.01 2.15
C LYS A 251 5.26 -30.66 3.08
N ALA A 252 4.37 -29.76 2.67
CA ALA A 252 3.18 -29.39 3.42
C ALA A 252 2.24 -30.60 3.61
N TYR A 253 1.94 -31.33 2.52
CA TYR A 253 1.15 -32.55 2.54
C TYR A 253 1.76 -33.63 3.44
N SER A 254 3.07 -33.87 3.31
CA SER A 254 3.80 -34.89 4.07
C SER A 254 3.72 -34.63 5.57
N ALA A 255 3.78 -33.37 5.98
CA ALA A 255 3.64 -33.01 7.38
C ALA A 255 2.28 -33.44 7.96
N VAL A 256 1.19 -33.21 7.23
CA VAL A 256 -0.17 -33.62 7.64
C VAL A 256 -0.34 -35.14 7.56
N ALA A 257 0.07 -35.75 6.45
CA ALA A 257 -0.08 -37.19 6.22
C ALA A 257 0.68 -38.03 7.24
N MET A 258 1.89 -37.59 7.61
CA MET A 258 2.75 -38.28 8.59
C MET A 258 2.51 -37.81 10.02
N LYS A 259 1.71 -36.76 10.22
CA LYS A 259 1.48 -36.11 11.52
C LYS A 259 2.77 -35.72 12.25
N ALA A 260 3.81 -35.43 11.49
CA ALA A 260 5.17 -35.17 11.97
C ALA A 260 5.84 -34.13 11.08
N ASN A 261 6.83 -33.38 11.60
CA ASN A 261 7.58 -32.48 10.74
C ASN A 261 8.48 -33.30 9.80
N THR A 262 8.63 -32.89 8.55
CA THR A 262 9.31 -33.75 7.55
C THR A 262 10.78 -34.00 7.87
N HIS A 263 11.43 -33.14 8.66
CA HIS A 263 12.80 -33.34 9.12
C HIS A 263 12.93 -34.44 10.18
N GLU A 264 11.87 -34.77 10.93
CA GLU A 264 11.83 -35.82 11.95
C GLU A 264 11.79 -37.23 11.31
N LEU A 265 11.40 -37.31 10.04
CA LEU A 265 11.28 -38.58 9.30
C LEU A 265 12.62 -39.11 8.79
N LYS A 266 13.67 -38.28 8.78
CA LYS A 266 14.96 -38.57 8.15
C LYS A 266 15.64 -39.83 8.69
N GLU A 267 15.50 -40.10 9.99
CA GLU A 267 16.10 -41.28 10.63
C GLU A 267 15.34 -42.56 10.30
N LEU A 268 14.01 -42.48 10.23
CA LEU A 268 13.11 -43.63 10.00
C LEU A 268 13.21 -44.19 8.58
N ILE A 269 13.66 -43.37 7.62
CA ILE A 269 13.76 -43.71 6.20
C ILE A 269 15.16 -44.12 5.76
N GLN A 270 16.13 -44.20 6.68
CA GLN A 270 17.45 -44.73 6.35
C GLN A 270 17.39 -46.23 6.02
N PRO A 271 18.38 -46.78 5.28
CA PRO A 271 18.49 -48.22 5.11
C PRO A 271 18.44 -48.94 6.47
N ALA A 272 17.55 -49.95 6.58
CA ALA A 272 17.20 -50.67 7.81
C ALA A 272 16.32 -49.91 8.84
N GLY A 273 15.83 -48.72 8.52
CA GLY A 273 14.77 -48.05 9.28
C GLY A 273 13.37 -48.56 8.96
N ASP A 274 12.43 -48.36 9.88
CA ASP A 274 11.06 -48.89 9.81
C ASP A 274 10.25 -48.36 8.61
N LEU A 275 10.61 -47.19 8.08
CA LEU A 275 9.94 -46.53 6.96
C LEU A 275 10.85 -46.43 5.73
N TYR A 276 11.87 -47.30 5.61
CA TYR A 276 12.71 -47.35 4.43
C TYR A 276 11.88 -47.50 3.15
N GLN A 277 12.19 -46.68 2.13
CA GLN A 277 11.45 -46.57 0.86
C GLN A 277 10.05 -45.94 0.91
N LEU A 278 9.67 -45.25 1.99
CA LEU A 278 8.37 -44.58 2.09
C LEU A 278 8.03 -43.67 0.90
N GLU A 279 9.01 -42.92 0.41
CA GLU A 279 8.83 -42.01 -0.73
C GLU A 279 8.48 -42.79 -2.00
N THR A 280 9.10 -43.95 -2.22
CA THR A 280 8.79 -44.84 -3.34
C THR A 280 7.42 -45.50 -3.18
N LEU A 281 7.09 -45.96 -1.98
CA LEU A 281 5.81 -46.62 -1.68
C LEU A 281 4.59 -45.69 -1.80
N THR A 282 4.83 -44.39 -1.80
CA THR A 282 3.80 -43.34 -1.93
C THR A 282 3.84 -42.66 -3.31
N ASP A 283 4.49 -43.27 -4.31
CA ASP A 283 4.67 -42.69 -5.65
C ASP A 283 5.25 -41.26 -5.62
N GLY A 284 6.12 -41.00 -4.64
CA GLY A 284 6.75 -39.71 -4.39
C GLY A 284 5.79 -38.62 -3.89
N GLN A 285 4.61 -38.99 -3.40
CA GLN A 285 3.66 -38.04 -2.80
C GLN A 285 4.17 -37.55 -1.44
N VAL A 286 4.81 -38.43 -0.65
CA VAL A 286 5.45 -38.08 0.61
C VAL A 286 6.94 -37.76 0.39
N VAL A 287 7.43 -36.71 1.03
CA VAL A 287 8.84 -36.31 1.06
C VAL A 287 9.34 -36.27 2.50
N THR A 288 10.56 -36.76 2.71
CA THR A 288 11.08 -37.06 4.06
C THR A 288 12.32 -36.24 4.44
N PHE A 289 12.47 -35.10 3.76
CA PHE A 289 13.48 -34.09 4.07
C PHE A 289 12.83 -32.78 4.52
N GLY A 290 13.58 -31.99 5.30
CA GLY A 290 13.06 -30.84 6.03
C GLY A 290 12.49 -29.69 5.18
N GLY A 291 11.69 -28.85 5.84
CA GLY A 291 10.95 -27.73 5.23
C GLY A 291 9.43 -27.90 5.26
N GLY A 292 8.92 -29.07 5.69
CA GLY A 292 7.50 -29.30 5.99
C GLY A 292 7.24 -29.34 7.49
N PHE A 293 6.25 -28.57 7.94
CA PHE A 293 5.87 -28.47 9.36
C PHE A 293 4.37 -28.64 9.56
N VAL A 294 4.02 -29.28 10.67
CA VAL A 294 2.62 -29.38 11.12
C VAL A 294 2.16 -28.08 11.74
N ILE A 295 0.92 -27.69 11.41
CA ILE A 295 0.23 -26.57 12.05
C ILE A 295 -0.74 -27.16 13.07
N LYS A 296 -0.61 -26.74 14.33
CA LYS A 296 -1.46 -27.20 15.43
C LYS A 296 -2.24 -26.05 16.04
N ASP A 297 -3.46 -26.33 16.50
CA ASP A 297 -4.25 -25.39 17.29
C ASP A 297 -3.81 -25.34 18.77
N SER A 298 -4.50 -24.55 19.57
CA SER A 298 -4.24 -24.42 21.02
C SER A 298 -4.48 -25.71 21.82
N MET A 299 -5.27 -26.65 21.27
CA MET A 299 -5.55 -27.95 21.89
C MET A 299 -4.54 -29.03 21.45
N GLY A 300 -3.65 -28.70 20.50
CA GLY A 300 -2.65 -29.62 19.96
C GLY A 300 -3.14 -30.45 18.78
N GLU A 301 -4.35 -30.19 18.26
CA GLU A 301 -4.89 -30.84 17.08
C GLU A 301 -4.24 -30.29 15.80
N ILE A 302 -3.95 -31.17 14.84
CA ILE A 302 -3.36 -30.77 13.56
C ILE A 302 -4.46 -30.15 12.69
N ILE A 303 -4.29 -28.88 12.35
CA ILE A 303 -5.24 -28.09 11.54
C ILE A 303 -4.70 -27.77 10.13
N GLY A 304 -3.51 -28.28 9.80
CA GLY A 304 -2.89 -28.11 8.49
C GLY A 304 -1.39 -28.33 8.48
N GLY A 305 -0.77 -27.96 7.36
CA GLY A 305 0.68 -28.08 7.16
C GLY A 305 1.25 -26.90 6.36
N LEU A 306 2.46 -26.48 6.70
CA LEU A 306 3.24 -25.47 5.98
C LEU A 306 4.43 -26.15 5.31
N GLY A 307 4.65 -25.86 4.03
CA GLY A 307 5.80 -26.35 3.27
C GLY A 307 6.57 -25.21 2.62
N ILE A 308 7.88 -25.17 2.85
CA ILE A 308 8.81 -24.22 2.23
C ILE A 308 9.83 -24.99 1.40
N SER A 309 10.13 -24.47 0.20
CA SER A 309 11.15 -25.03 -0.67
C SER A 309 11.85 -23.96 -1.50
N GLY A 310 13.18 -23.96 -1.53
CA GLY A 310 13.97 -23.15 -2.45
C GLY A 310 15.44 -23.02 -2.07
N GLY A 311 15.75 -23.20 -0.78
CA GLY A 311 17.12 -23.20 -0.26
C GLY A 311 17.63 -24.59 0.10
N ALA A 312 18.69 -24.59 0.91
CA ALA A 312 19.10 -25.74 1.69
C ALA A 312 18.03 -26.11 2.72
N VAL A 313 18.09 -27.35 3.24
CA VAL A 313 17.08 -27.86 4.18
C VAL A 313 16.99 -26.99 5.45
N GLU A 314 18.13 -26.55 5.96
CA GLU A 314 18.24 -25.69 7.14
C GLU A 314 17.61 -24.31 6.89
N GLU A 315 17.73 -23.78 5.67
CA GLU A 315 17.17 -22.48 5.28
C GLU A 315 15.65 -22.55 5.15
N ASP A 316 15.15 -23.57 4.45
CA ASP A 316 13.71 -23.84 4.34
C ASP A 316 13.07 -24.01 5.73
N MET A 317 13.78 -24.67 6.66
CA MET A 317 13.31 -24.86 8.03
C MET A 317 13.27 -23.55 8.82
N ALA A 318 14.29 -22.70 8.72
CA ALA A 318 14.32 -21.41 9.40
C ALA A 318 13.19 -20.49 8.92
N ILE A 319 12.94 -20.46 7.60
CA ILE A 319 11.84 -19.69 7.00
C ILE A 319 10.48 -20.21 7.50
N ALA A 320 10.27 -21.53 7.48
CA ALA A 320 9.02 -22.14 7.94
C ALA A 320 8.74 -21.84 9.42
N GLN A 321 9.77 -21.91 10.28
CA GLN A 321 9.64 -21.58 11.70
C GLN A 321 9.19 -20.14 11.93
N LYS A 322 9.73 -19.18 11.16
CA LYS A 322 9.32 -17.77 11.25
C LYS A 322 7.84 -17.57 10.91
N GLY A 323 7.36 -18.25 9.86
CA GLY A 323 5.94 -18.25 9.51
C GLY A 323 5.04 -18.80 10.63
N LEU A 324 5.48 -19.86 11.31
CA LEU A 324 4.74 -20.48 12.41
C LEU A 324 4.76 -19.67 13.70
N GLU A 325 5.86 -18.97 14.01
CA GLU A 325 5.90 -18.00 15.12
C GLU A 325 4.81 -16.95 14.94
N LYS A 326 4.65 -16.44 13.72
CA LYS A 326 3.62 -15.45 13.42
C LYS A 326 2.21 -15.98 13.61
N LEU A 327 1.97 -17.26 13.36
CA LEU A 327 0.68 -17.88 13.60
C LEU A 327 0.31 -17.91 15.10
N LYS A 328 1.29 -18.05 16.00
CA LYS A 328 1.04 -18.05 17.46
C LYS A 328 0.69 -16.68 18.01
N GLU A 329 1.00 -15.60 17.28
CA GLU A 329 0.68 -14.22 17.65
C GLU A 329 -0.73 -13.78 17.21
N ILE A 330 -1.46 -14.62 16.45
CA ILE A 330 -2.77 -14.31 15.82
C ILE A 330 -3.87 -15.16 16.45
#